data_AF-A0A8T4ASL7-F1
#
_entry.id   AF-A0A8T4ASL7-F1
#
_cell.length_a   1.000
_cell.length_b   1.000
_cell.length_c   1.000
_cell.angle_alpha   90.00
_cell.angle_beta   90.00
_cell.angle_gamma   90.00
#
_symmetry.space_group_name_H-M   'P 1'
#
loop_
_entity.id
_entity.type
_entity.pdbx_description
1 polymer ?
#
loop_
_entity_poly.entity_id
_entity_poly.type
_entity_poly.pdbx_seq_one_letter_code
_entity_poly.pdbx_strand_id
1 'polypeptide(L)'
;MESKHIFVGVAMLTFSALNSAAAQVFEKGDILLCQSTEGMPDVMAWVGEIDTNETFGFEPLGAVFSLQIYGVEGSGHPTVGHSPFGAKMFADCTRVQANVSTSPSADFLEGYHIWKDAARKGEVGFWSLPVADAYWTILGVLPRS
;
A
#
# COMPACT_ATOMS: atom_id res chain seq x y z
N MET A 1 31.72 60.21 20.52
CA MET A 1 30.52 59.96 19.69
C MET A 1 30.95 58.95 18.63
N GLU A 2 30.79 57.67 18.96
CA GLU A 2 31.32 56.55 18.20
C GLU A 2 30.42 56.23 16.99
N SER A 3 31.06 55.91 15.88
CA SER A 3 30.48 55.45 14.61
C SER A 3 30.66 53.94 14.52
N LYS A 4 29.63 53.19 14.06
CA LYS A 4 29.60 51.77 13.59
C LYS A 4 28.18 51.18 13.80
N HIS A 5 27.56 50.30 13.02
CA HIS A 5 27.96 49.32 12.01
C HIS A 5 26.81 49.08 10.99
N ILE A 6 27.18 48.77 9.74
CA ILE A 6 26.30 48.23 8.68
C ILE A 6 26.07 46.74 8.95
N PHE A 7 24.81 46.28 8.96
CA PHE A 7 24.47 44.86 8.93
C PHE A 7 24.14 44.44 7.49
N VAL A 8 25.01 43.63 6.90
CA VAL A 8 24.78 42.91 5.64
C VAL A 8 23.92 41.69 5.97
N GLY A 9 22.69 41.66 5.47
CA GLY A 9 21.80 40.50 5.57
C GLY A 9 22.29 39.37 4.68
N VAL A 10 22.72 38.27 5.28
CA VAL A 10 22.98 37.01 4.58
C VAL A 10 21.64 36.33 4.34
N ALA A 11 21.22 36.24 3.07
CA ALA A 11 20.06 35.44 2.68
C ALA A 11 20.40 33.94 2.83
N MET A 12 19.77 33.26 3.78
CA MET A 12 19.77 31.80 3.86
C MET A 12 18.93 31.24 2.71
N LEU A 13 19.60 30.68 1.70
CA LEU A 13 18.99 29.80 0.72
C LEU A 13 18.82 28.43 1.38
N THR A 14 17.61 28.10 1.80
CA THR A 14 17.24 26.75 2.21
C THR A 14 17.06 25.89 0.95
N PHE A 15 18.03 25.02 0.69
CA PHE A 15 17.85 23.92 -0.26
C PHE A 15 16.81 22.96 0.31
N SER A 16 15.59 22.98 -0.23
CA SER A 16 14.62 21.92 0.02
C SER A 16 15.13 20.67 -0.70
N ALA A 17 15.50 19.64 0.05
CA ALA A 17 15.85 18.34 -0.50
C ALA A 17 14.60 17.75 -1.17
N LEU A 18 14.61 17.69 -2.50
CA LEU A 18 13.69 16.87 -3.26
C LEU A 18 14.06 15.40 -2.98
N ASN A 19 13.41 14.79 -1.99
CA ASN A 19 13.39 13.34 -1.88
C ASN A 19 12.62 12.81 -3.10
N SER A 20 13.32 12.51 -4.18
CA SER A 20 12.81 11.57 -5.18
C SER A 20 12.67 10.24 -4.47
N ALA A 21 11.45 9.92 -4.00
CA ALA A 21 11.10 8.57 -3.63
C ALA A 21 11.29 7.70 -4.87
N ALA A 22 12.41 6.96 -4.92
CA ALA A 22 12.52 5.86 -5.85
C ALA A 22 11.29 4.97 -5.59
N ALA A 23 10.50 4.72 -6.62
CA ALA A 23 9.31 3.89 -6.52
C ALA A 23 9.70 2.58 -5.82
N GLN A 24 9.17 2.34 -4.62
CA GLN A 24 9.52 1.17 -3.85
C GLN A 24 9.02 -0.05 -4.61
N VAL A 25 9.96 -0.91 -5.05
CA VAL A 25 9.62 -2.15 -5.74
C VAL A 25 9.37 -3.22 -4.68
N PHE A 26 8.13 -3.67 -4.58
CA PHE A 26 7.72 -4.79 -3.72
C PHE A 26 7.77 -6.11 -4.49
N GLU A 27 8.10 -7.19 -3.78
CA GLU A 27 8.27 -8.53 -4.32
C GLU A 27 7.31 -9.50 -3.63
N LYS A 28 7.03 -10.62 -4.30
CA LYS A 28 6.25 -11.71 -3.70
C LYS A 28 6.94 -12.21 -2.44
N GLY A 29 6.17 -12.38 -1.37
CA GLY A 29 6.67 -12.78 -0.06
C GLY A 29 6.96 -11.60 0.87
N ASP A 30 6.99 -10.37 0.37
CA ASP A 30 7.20 -9.19 1.21
C ASP A 30 6.08 -9.03 2.23
N ILE A 31 6.47 -8.57 3.41
CA ILE A 31 5.57 -8.07 4.43
C ILE A 31 5.69 -6.55 4.51
N LEU A 32 4.55 -5.89 4.45
CA LEU A 32 4.44 -4.44 4.42
C LEU A 32 3.71 -3.97 5.68
N LEU A 33 4.17 -2.87 6.26
CA LEU A 33 3.41 -2.07 7.21
C LEU A 33 2.84 -0.88 6.44
N CYS A 34 1.52 -0.74 6.40
CA CYS A 34 0.81 0.28 5.63
C CYS A 34 0.03 1.20 6.55
N GLN A 35 0.20 2.50 6.37
CA GLN A 35 -0.44 3.53 7.17
C GLN A 35 -1.77 3.96 6.53
N SER A 36 -2.75 4.28 7.37
CA SER A 36 -4.03 4.82 6.93
C SER A 36 -3.92 6.32 6.65
N THR A 37 -4.52 6.77 5.55
CA THR A 37 -4.61 8.21 5.26
C THR A 37 -5.78 8.88 6.00
N GLU A 38 -6.71 8.09 6.53
CA GLU A 38 -7.89 8.50 7.29
C GLU A 38 -7.67 8.38 8.82
N GLY A 39 -6.44 8.15 9.27
CA GLY A 39 -6.09 8.11 10.70
C GLY A 39 -6.50 6.83 11.43
N MET A 40 -6.80 5.76 10.70
CA MET A 40 -7.02 4.43 11.28
C MET A 40 -5.70 3.79 11.72
N PRO A 41 -5.71 2.78 12.61
CA PRO A 41 -4.50 2.03 12.93
C PRO A 41 -3.86 1.42 11.68
N ASP A 42 -2.53 1.35 11.71
CA ASP A 42 -1.74 0.72 10.65
C ASP A 42 -2.16 -0.74 10.45
N VAL A 43 -1.86 -1.28 9.27
CA VAL A 43 -2.13 -2.68 8.92
C VAL A 43 -0.88 -3.35 8.40
N MET A 44 -0.81 -4.67 8.54
CA MET A 44 0.20 -5.48 7.89
C MET A 44 -0.38 -6.05 6.60
N ALA A 45 0.41 -6.11 5.53
CA ALA A 45 0.02 -6.78 4.29
C ALA A 45 1.11 -7.72 3.81
N TRP A 46 0.73 -8.93 3.42
CA TRP A 46 1.59 -9.88 2.74
C TRP A 46 1.35 -9.84 1.24
N VAL A 47 2.44 -9.70 0.46
CA VAL A 47 2.39 -9.71 -1.00
C VAL A 47 2.38 -11.16 -1.48
N GLY A 48 1.21 -11.67 -1.85
CA GLY A 48 1.03 -13.07 -2.22
C GLY A 48 1.30 -13.37 -3.70
N GLU A 49 0.76 -12.56 -4.61
CA GLU A 49 1.00 -12.71 -6.06
C GLU A 49 1.17 -11.34 -6.74
N ILE A 50 1.93 -11.32 -7.83
CA ILE A 50 2.17 -10.12 -8.64
C ILE A 50 1.96 -10.47 -10.12
N ASP A 51 0.96 -9.86 -10.73
CA ASP A 51 0.59 -10.04 -12.13
C ASP A 51 1.06 -8.82 -12.95
N THR A 52 2.12 -8.96 -13.75
CA THR A 52 2.79 -7.87 -14.49
C THR A 52 2.48 -7.81 -15.98
N ASN A 53 2.25 -8.97 -16.61
CA ASN A 53 2.06 -9.13 -18.06
C ASN A 53 0.74 -9.85 -18.38
N GLU A 54 -0.21 -9.78 -17.46
CA GLU A 54 -1.50 -10.45 -17.60
C GLU A 54 -2.46 -9.57 -18.43
N THR A 55 -3.27 -10.21 -19.29
CA THR A 55 -4.35 -9.52 -19.99
C THR A 55 -5.60 -9.55 -19.12
N PHE A 56 -5.89 -8.42 -18.48
CA PHE A 56 -7.17 -8.21 -17.81
C PHE A 56 -8.17 -7.57 -18.78
N GLY A 57 -9.46 -7.73 -18.51
CA GLY A 57 -10.52 -6.99 -19.22
C GLY A 57 -10.59 -5.50 -18.85
N PHE A 58 -9.61 -5.03 -18.08
CA PHE A 58 -9.34 -3.64 -17.77
C PHE A 58 -7.85 -3.37 -17.97
N GLU A 59 -7.47 -2.11 -18.19
CA GLU A 59 -6.07 -1.72 -18.37
C GLU A 59 -5.45 -1.35 -17.00
N PRO A 60 -4.67 -2.24 -16.35
CA PRO A 60 -3.93 -1.84 -15.17
C PRO A 60 -2.80 -0.89 -15.58
N LEU A 61 -2.61 0.19 -14.83
CA LEU A 61 -1.40 1.01 -14.94
C LEU A 61 -0.24 0.29 -14.24
N GLY A 62 0.29 -0.76 -14.88
CA GLY A 62 1.40 -1.58 -14.38
C GLY A 62 0.96 -2.89 -13.73
N ALA A 63 1.74 -3.35 -12.75
CA ALA A 63 1.50 -4.62 -12.07
C ALA A 63 0.31 -4.56 -11.10
N VAL A 64 -0.42 -5.68 -10.99
CA VAL A 64 -1.45 -5.89 -9.96
C VAL A 64 -0.91 -6.82 -8.88
N PHE A 65 -1.00 -6.40 -7.63
CA PHE A 65 -0.52 -7.08 -6.45
C PHE A 65 -1.71 -7.65 -5.69
N SER A 66 -1.73 -8.97 -5.49
CA SER A 66 -2.73 -9.63 -4.67
C SER A 66 -2.20 -9.79 -3.25
N LEU A 67 -2.89 -9.17 -2.30
CA LEU A 67 -2.48 -9.10 -0.90
C LEU A 67 -3.37 -9.93 0.01
N GLN A 68 -2.79 -10.45 1.08
CA GLN A 68 -3.50 -10.81 2.30
C GLN A 68 -3.23 -9.72 3.34
N ILE A 69 -4.27 -9.18 3.99
CA ILE A 69 -4.13 -8.02 4.88
C ILE A 69 -4.61 -8.37 6.30
N TYR A 70 -3.88 -7.90 7.29
CA TYR A 70 -4.07 -8.20 8.71
C TYR A 70 -4.05 -6.89 9.50
N GLY A 71 -4.81 -6.81 10.59
CA GLY A 71 -4.50 -5.84 11.63
C GLY A 71 -3.11 -6.14 12.22
N VAL A 72 -2.44 -5.13 12.79
CA VAL A 72 -1.15 -5.36 13.48
C VAL A 72 -1.32 -6.40 14.60
N GLU A 73 -0.27 -7.15 14.91
CA GLU A 73 -0.29 -8.21 15.92
C GLU A 73 -0.91 -7.72 17.25
N GLY A 74 -1.81 -8.53 17.82
CA GLY A 74 -2.51 -8.19 19.07
C GLY A 74 -3.72 -7.27 18.92
N SER A 75 -3.99 -6.74 17.72
CA SER A 75 -5.16 -5.88 17.47
C SER A 75 -6.51 -6.62 17.48
N GLY A 76 -6.49 -7.94 17.28
CA GLY A 76 -7.71 -8.77 17.25
C GLY A 76 -8.60 -8.56 16.02
N HIS A 77 -8.15 -7.77 15.04
CA HIS A 77 -8.91 -7.54 13.81
C HIS A 77 -8.82 -8.73 12.85
N PRO A 78 -9.90 -9.01 12.09
CA PRO A 78 -9.95 -10.14 11.17
C PRO A 78 -8.94 -9.99 10.03
N THR A 79 -8.53 -11.12 9.47
CA THR A 79 -7.74 -11.15 8.25
C THR A 79 -8.64 -10.97 7.03
N VAL A 80 -8.21 -10.15 6.07
CA VAL A 80 -8.79 -10.09 4.74
C VAL A 80 -7.98 -11.03 3.84
N GLY A 81 -8.64 -12.09 3.38
CA GLY A 81 -8.00 -13.21 2.66
C GLY A 81 -7.34 -12.80 1.37
N HIS A 82 -8.04 -12.10 0.47
CA HIS A 82 -7.50 -11.65 -0.81
C HIS A 82 -7.98 -10.23 -1.13
N SER A 83 -7.07 -9.37 -1.57
CA SER A 83 -7.39 -8.03 -2.07
C SER A 83 -6.37 -7.56 -3.13
N PRO A 84 -6.81 -7.24 -4.35
CA PRO A 84 -5.94 -6.82 -5.45
C PRO A 84 -5.73 -5.29 -5.47
N PHE A 85 -4.49 -4.85 -5.68
CA PHE A 85 -4.08 -3.43 -5.72
C PHE A 85 -3.14 -3.14 -6.87
N GLY A 86 -3.19 -1.92 -7.41
CA GLY A 86 -2.13 -1.39 -8.29
C GLY A 86 -0.96 -0.81 -7.49
N ALA A 87 0.24 -0.78 -8.08
CA ALA A 87 1.48 -0.31 -7.43
C ALA A 87 1.40 1.07 -6.75
N LYS A 88 0.57 1.98 -7.29
CA LYS A 88 0.39 3.33 -6.73
C LYS A 88 -0.30 3.36 -5.36
N MET A 89 -0.99 2.29 -4.97
CA MET A 89 -1.75 2.23 -3.70
C MET A 89 -0.87 1.92 -2.49
N PHE A 90 0.43 1.72 -2.72
CA PHE A 90 1.42 1.39 -1.70
C PHE A 90 2.25 2.61 -1.26
N ALA A 91 1.84 3.84 -1.60
CA ALA A 91 2.59 5.05 -1.27
C ALA A 91 2.90 5.19 0.22
N ASP A 92 1.97 4.74 1.07
CA ASP A 92 2.06 4.79 2.54
C ASP A 92 2.45 3.44 3.15
N CYS A 93 3.03 2.54 2.36
CA CYS A 93 3.51 1.23 2.80
C CYS A 93 5.04 1.19 2.87
N THR A 94 5.57 0.51 3.87
CA THR A 94 7.01 0.23 3.99
C THR A 94 7.24 -1.26 4.20
N ARG A 95 8.22 -1.84 3.49
CA ARG A 95 8.66 -3.23 3.72
C ARG A 95 9.23 -3.36 5.13
N VAL A 96 8.77 -4.36 5.88
CA VAL A 96 9.24 -4.68 7.23
C VAL A 96 9.62 -6.16 7.33
N GLN A 97 10.47 -6.49 8.29
CA GLN A 97 10.64 -7.87 8.74
C GLN A 97 9.66 -8.10 9.88
N ALA A 98 8.74 -9.05 9.71
CA ALA A 98 7.77 -9.41 10.75
C ALA A 98 7.63 -10.93 10.83
N ASN A 99 7.43 -11.43 12.06
CA ASN A 99 7.16 -12.84 12.32
C ASN A 99 5.66 -13.17 12.11
N VAL A 100 5.10 -12.74 10.98
CA VAL A 100 3.75 -13.11 10.57
C VAL A 100 3.82 -14.31 9.63
N SER A 101 2.77 -15.14 9.60
CA SER A 101 2.71 -16.26 8.65
C SER A 101 2.80 -15.73 7.22
N THR A 102 3.91 -16.01 6.54
CA THR A 102 4.15 -15.67 5.13
C THR A 102 3.61 -16.74 4.17
N SER A 103 2.93 -17.75 4.70
CA SER A 103 2.26 -18.76 3.89
C SER A 103 0.85 -18.30 3.51
N PRO A 104 0.43 -18.46 2.25
CA PRO A 104 -0.91 -18.11 1.82
C PRO A 104 -1.96 -18.87 2.63
N SER A 105 -2.99 -18.17 3.09
CA SER A 105 -4.20 -18.80 3.60
C SER A 105 -4.99 -19.49 2.48
N ALA A 106 -5.85 -20.45 2.84
CA ALA A 106 -6.78 -21.05 1.88
C ALA A 106 -7.69 -19.98 1.24
N ASP A 107 -8.21 -19.08 2.06
CA ASP A 107 -9.05 -17.95 1.64
C ASP A 107 -8.32 -17.03 0.64
N PHE A 108 -7.02 -16.80 0.84
CA PHE A 108 -6.20 -16.05 -0.13
C PHE A 108 -6.18 -16.77 -1.49
N LEU A 109 -5.85 -18.06 -1.51
CA LEU A 109 -5.70 -18.82 -2.76
C LEU A 109 -7.03 -18.92 -3.52
N GLU A 110 -8.12 -19.20 -2.81
CA GLU A 110 -9.46 -19.24 -3.40
C GLU A 110 -9.86 -17.87 -3.95
N GLY A 111 -9.74 -16.81 -3.14
CA GLY A 111 -10.06 -15.45 -3.55
C GLY A 111 -9.23 -14.99 -4.76
N TYR A 112 -7.93 -15.28 -4.76
CA TYR A 112 -7.03 -14.95 -5.87
C TYR A 112 -7.47 -15.60 -7.18
N HIS A 113 -7.76 -16.90 -7.18
CA HIS A 113 -8.15 -17.60 -8.39
C HIS A 113 -9.51 -17.11 -8.92
N ILE A 114 -10.50 -16.95 -8.03
CA ILE A 114 -11.82 -16.43 -8.41
C ILE A 114 -11.69 -15.02 -9.01
N TRP A 115 -10.94 -14.14 -8.33
CA TRP A 115 -10.72 -12.79 -8.82
C TRP A 115 -9.98 -12.80 -10.17
N LYS A 116 -8.91 -13.59 -10.32
CA LYS A 116 -8.10 -13.61 -11.54
C LYS A 116 -8.91 -14.03 -12.76
N ASP A 117 -9.76 -15.05 -12.61
CA ASP A 117 -10.63 -15.52 -13.69
C ASP A 117 -11.68 -14.49 -14.09
N ALA A 118 -12.26 -13.77 -13.12
CA ALA A 118 -13.20 -12.68 -13.39
C ALA A 118 -12.49 -11.43 -13.96
N ALA A 119 -11.29 -11.12 -13.49
CA ALA A 119 -10.50 -9.97 -13.91
C ALA A 119 -10.11 -10.07 -15.38
N ARG A 120 -9.74 -11.28 -15.85
CA ARG A 120 -9.50 -11.57 -17.27
C ARG A 120 -10.70 -11.31 -18.18
N LYS A 121 -11.92 -11.38 -17.62
CA LYS A 121 -13.18 -11.07 -18.31
C LYS A 121 -13.62 -9.62 -18.14
N GLY A 122 -12.92 -8.84 -17.31
CA GLY A 122 -13.29 -7.46 -16.98
C GLY A 122 -14.50 -7.35 -16.04
N GLU A 123 -14.85 -8.43 -15.34
CA GLU A 123 -16.04 -8.49 -14.47
C GLU A 123 -15.77 -7.94 -13.06
N VAL A 124 -14.49 -7.78 -12.71
CA VAL A 124 -14.02 -7.24 -11.43
C VAL A 124 -12.84 -6.30 -11.66
N GLY A 125 -12.52 -5.48 -10.67
CA GLY A 125 -11.41 -4.54 -10.70
C GLY A 125 -10.40 -4.78 -9.57
N PHE A 126 -9.64 -3.74 -9.26
CA PHE A 126 -8.72 -3.68 -8.13
C PHE A 126 -9.04 -2.46 -7.25
N TRP A 127 -8.57 -2.48 -6.01
CA TRP A 127 -8.79 -1.40 -5.07
C TRP A 127 -8.08 -0.11 -5.52
N SER A 128 -8.82 1.00 -5.46
CA SER A 128 -8.34 2.36 -5.76
C SER A 128 -8.07 3.20 -4.51
N LEU A 129 -8.16 2.60 -3.32
CA LEU A 129 -7.81 3.19 -2.03
C LEU A 129 -6.42 2.73 -1.59
N PRO A 130 -5.72 3.52 -0.76
CA PRO A 130 -4.53 3.04 -0.05
C PRO A 130 -4.81 1.73 0.70
N VAL A 131 -3.81 0.86 0.81
CA VAL A 131 -3.97 -0.52 1.33
C VAL A 131 -4.65 -0.56 2.71
N ALA A 132 -4.24 0.31 3.63
CA ALA A 132 -4.84 0.39 4.97
C ALA A 132 -6.30 0.85 4.92
N ASP A 133 -6.61 1.87 4.13
CA ASP A 133 -7.96 2.41 4.04
C ASP A 133 -8.92 1.42 3.38
N ALA A 134 -8.45 0.68 2.37
CA ALA A 134 -9.20 -0.42 1.78
C ALA A 134 -9.55 -1.50 2.81
N TYR A 135 -8.60 -1.91 3.66
CA TYR A 135 -8.85 -2.86 4.74
C TYR A 135 -9.95 -2.38 5.68
N TRP A 136 -9.86 -1.14 6.17
CA TRP A 136 -10.86 -0.58 7.07
C TRP A 136 -12.23 -0.37 6.41
N THR A 137 -12.24 -0.11 5.10
CA THR A 137 -13.47 -0.05 4.29
C THR A 137 -14.11 -1.44 4.14
N ILE A 138 -13.32 -2.49 3.93
CA ILE A 138 -13.78 -3.89 3.86
C ILE A 138 -14.44 -4.29 5.18
N LEU A 139 -13.85 -3.89 6.32
CA LEU A 139 -14.40 -4.13 7.65
C LEU A 139 -15.62 -3.24 7.99
N GLY A 140 -15.97 -2.29 7.13
CA GLY A 140 -17.10 -1.38 7.32
C GLY A 140 -16.85 -0.29 8.36
N VAL A 141 -15.59 -0.01 8.70
CA VAL A 141 -15.20 1.06 9.63
C VAL A 141 -15.10 2.40 8.90
N LEU A 142 -14.47 2.40 7.73
CA LEU A 142 -14.49 3.55 6.81
C LEU A 142 -15.66 3.42 5.82
N PRO A 143 -16.23 4.54 5.35
CA PRO A 143 -17.29 4.50 4.35
C PRO A 143 -16.77 3.95 3.01
N ARG A 144 -17.65 3.26 2.28
CA ARG A 144 -17.38 2.91 0.88
C ARG A 144 -17.46 4.18 0.03
N SER A 145 -16.41 4.47 -0.72
CA SER A 145 -16.37 5.55 -1.71
C SER A 145 -17.06 5.19 -3.02
#